data_AF-A0A5A7RT11-F1
#
_entry.id   AF-A0A5A7RT11-F1
#
_cell.length_a   1.000
_cell.length_b   1.000
_cell.length_c   1.000
_cell.angle_alpha   90.00
_cell.angle_beta   90.00
_cell.angle_gamma   90.00
#
_symmetry.space_group_name_H-M   'P 1'
#
loop_
_entity.id
_entity.type
_entity.pdbx_description
1 polymer ?
#
loop_
_entity_poly.entity_id
_entity_poly.type
_entity_poly.pdbx_seq_one_letter_code
_entity_poly.pdbx_strand_id
1 'polypeptide(L)'
;MKIGKLTIFLVGGLVIALAIAAETNALTFDGKPVLSNETPINGSINVALNPTLSIYVEDPDGDLMNITINVTNADGGYWAVTYYNVGNGTYSYNLGHIGTYGKTYYWKVSAYDGEYYTNETYHFTTIGLVVNQNTSEEYHTIQDAINNASNGNIIVVHDGIYKENVVVNKSVVIMNGSKPVIDGHGGVAFNITANNVSIIGFNITNSSYGIKCNASGFYIANNTFWYDRIGFRWNIGERPSEDYTIYDGIIEKNEFYMNQDYYAIFAYINLNYSKNGPYNVTIGNITIWDNTFYMNGSDAIGVHISEEIGDLCGGNISAGTVNISNNKIYGGWGAVDFSGDFYDLTDVNVSAGDVIINKNIMLNQLLGGVSTDYYSAGLWNGNTTGVYGDLLINGNKIYSSSLGIYISLEYFGAIMHDNATAVLGFTNISNNIINSGKHGIYFYAGYLGYEMYDNASAGVGKFIIHNNNITANDNYDGIHIRAEYWGYNMSHNSSCNIGNFKITKNNVNCKNGTYFEYFHYVGCNLSDNASVIIGDFAINDNIINASEYGVHEAFDYWGHEMRDDSSIIIGNFSFNGNKIKAGSDGIYLYPEDWATDMYDNSVFCFREL
;
A
#
# COMPACT_ATOMS: atom_id res chain seq x y z
N MET A 1 53.04 -15.73 -30.49
CA MET A 1 53.97 -15.03 -31.40
C MET A 1 54.21 -15.92 -32.62
N LYS A 2 54.28 -15.34 -33.84
CA LYS A 2 54.12 -15.99 -35.15
C LYS A 2 55.01 -17.23 -35.38
N ILE A 3 54.41 -18.33 -35.85
CA ILE A 3 55.13 -19.47 -36.44
C ILE A 3 55.57 -19.07 -37.85
N GLY A 4 56.89 -18.95 -38.04
CA GLY A 4 57.53 -18.72 -39.34
C GLY A 4 57.72 -20.03 -40.10
N LYS A 5 57.28 -20.04 -41.36
CA LYS A 5 57.52 -21.10 -42.36
C LYS A 5 59.01 -21.36 -42.53
N LEU A 6 59.43 -22.63 -42.40
CA LEU A 6 60.72 -23.10 -42.88
C LEU A 6 60.53 -23.80 -44.24
N THR A 7 61.13 -23.24 -45.27
CA THR A 7 61.17 -23.80 -46.63
C THR A 7 62.43 -24.63 -46.77
N ILE A 8 62.29 -25.94 -47.00
CA ILE A 8 63.41 -26.85 -47.25
C ILE A 8 63.67 -26.89 -48.76
N PHE A 9 64.88 -26.50 -49.17
CA PHE A 9 65.43 -26.84 -50.48
C PHE A 9 66.25 -28.12 -50.34
N LEU A 10 65.90 -29.14 -51.13
CA LEU A 10 66.67 -30.38 -51.27
C LEU A 10 67.47 -30.31 -52.57
N VAL A 11 68.80 -30.38 -52.47
CA VAL A 11 69.68 -30.80 -53.56
C VAL A 11 70.66 -31.83 -53.02
N GLY A 12 70.52 -33.07 -53.51
CA GLY A 12 71.53 -34.12 -53.67
C GLY A 12 72.59 -34.38 -52.57
N GLY A 13 72.49 -35.56 -51.94
CA GLY A 13 73.64 -36.47 -51.78
C GLY A 13 74.66 -36.24 -50.65
N LEU A 14 74.50 -37.03 -49.58
CA LEU A 14 75.53 -37.61 -48.69
C LEU A 14 76.34 -36.74 -47.69
N VAL A 15 75.81 -36.71 -46.45
CA VAL A 15 76.41 -36.93 -45.11
C VAL A 15 77.77 -36.30 -44.74
N ILE A 16 77.77 -35.44 -43.69
CA ILE A 16 78.63 -35.59 -42.50
C ILE A 16 77.81 -35.21 -41.26
N ALA A 17 77.72 -36.14 -40.30
CA ALA A 17 77.11 -35.93 -39.00
C ALA A 17 77.99 -35.02 -38.13
N LEU A 18 77.44 -33.90 -37.68
CA LEU A 18 77.89 -33.21 -36.47
C LEU A 18 76.92 -33.59 -35.35
N ALA A 19 77.38 -34.42 -34.42
CA ALA A 19 76.68 -34.63 -33.17
C ALA A 19 76.74 -33.33 -32.36
N ILE A 20 75.66 -32.56 -32.39
CA ILE A 20 75.34 -31.61 -31.34
C ILE A 20 74.29 -32.33 -30.50
N ALA A 21 74.64 -32.65 -29.26
CA ALA A 21 73.67 -33.04 -28.26
C ALA A 21 72.72 -31.85 -28.08
N ALA A 22 71.58 -31.88 -28.77
CA ALA A 22 70.44 -31.11 -28.35
C ALA A 22 69.89 -31.85 -27.13
N GLU A 23 70.31 -31.44 -25.94
CA GLU A 23 69.48 -31.62 -24.76
C GLU A 23 68.08 -31.15 -25.15
N THR A 24 67.14 -32.08 -25.23
CA THR A 24 65.72 -31.76 -25.18
C THR A 24 65.46 -31.25 -23.77
N ASN A 25 65.83 -30.00 -23.48
CA ASN A 25 65.08 -29.22 -22.51
C ASN A 25 63.71 -29.01 -23.15
N ALA A 26 62.84 -30.00 -22.99
CA ALA A 26 61.42 -29.72 -22.95
C ALA A 26 61.30 -28.61 -21.92
N LEU A 27 60.91 -27.41 -22.36
CA LEU A 27 60.38 -26.41 -21.44
C LEU A 27 59.12 -27.08 -20.88
N THR A 28 59.26 -27.81 -19.76
CA THR A 28 58.13 -28.20 -18.93
C THR A 28 57.52 -26.90 -18.50
N PHE A 29 56.30 -26.68 -18.97
CA PHE A 29 55.58 -25.45 -18.68
C PHE A 29 54.97 -25.68 -17.31
N ASP A 30 55.73 -25.35 -16.26
CA ASP A 30 55.30 -25.52 -14.88
C ASP A 30 53.97 -24.78 -14.65
N GLY A 31 52.95 -25.56 -14.35
CA GLY A 31 51.56 -25.17 -14.28
C GLY A 31 51.15 -24.97 -12.83
N LYS A 32 50.69 -23.77 -12.50
CA LYS A 32 50.18 -23.47 -11.15
C LYS A 32 49.11 -24.48 -10.67
N PRO A 33 48.97 -24.69 -9.34
CA PRO A 33 47.92 -25.51 -8.77
C PRO A 33 46.53 -24.98 -9.12
N VAL A 34 45.56 -25.88 -9.28
CA VAL A 34 44.17 -25.60 -9.59
C VAL A 34 43.28 -26.08 -8.45
N LEU A 35 42.32 -25.24 -8.05
CA LEU A 35 41.32 -25.54 -7.01
C LEU A 35 39.96 -25.76 -7.67
N SER A 36 39.26 -26.84 -7.30
CA SER A 36 37.90 -27.13 -7.79
C SER A 36 37.11 -28.05 -6.85
N ASN A 37 35.82 -28.24 -7.11
CA ASN A 37 34.92 -29.13 -6.36
C ASN A 37 34.88 -28.83 -4.86
N GLU A 38 34.72 -27.56 -4.50
CA GLU A 38 34.59 -27.15 -3.12
C GLU A 38 33.30 -27.70 -2.49
N THR A 39 33.37 -28.09 -1.22
CA THR A 39 32.20 -28.48 -0.41
C THR A 39 32.38 -27.90 1.00
N PRO A 40 31.40 -27.20 1.57
CA PRO A 40 30.15 -26.74 0.94
C PRO A 40 30.40 -25.89 -0.31
N ILE A 41 29.51 -26.03 -1.29
CA ILE A 41 29.54 -25.25 -2.53
C ILE A 41 29.58 -23.76 -2.17
N ASN A 42 30.39 -22.98 -2.88
CA ASN A 42 30.51 -21.56 -2.62
C ASN A 42 29.15 -20.85 -2.70
N GLY A 43 28.81 -20.07 -1.67
CA GLY A 43 27.53 -19.37 -1.56
C GLY A 43 26.35 -20.22 -1.09
N SER A 44 26.56 -21.49 -0.74
CA SER A 44 25.49 -22.35 -0.20
C SER A 44 24.90 -21.79 1.09
N ILE A 45 23.59 -21.98 1.27
CA ILE A 45 22.86 -21.61 2.48
C ILE A 45 22.30 -22.88 3.13
N ASN A 46 21.82 -22.77 4.37
CA ASN A 46 21.25 -23.88 5.13
C ASN A 46 22.21 -25.07 5.28
N VAL A 47 23.50 -24.78 5.46
CA VAL A 47 24.50 -25.79 5.76
C VAL A 47 24.37 -26.21 7.22
N ALA A 48 24.39 -27.52 7.50
CA ALA A 48 24.37 -28.01 8.88
C ALA A 48 25.56 -27.46 9.69
N LEU A 49 25.41 -27.38 11.01
CA LEU A 49 26.53 -27.04 11.89
C LEU A 49 27.66 -28.07 11.75
N ASN A 50 28.90 -27.61 11.90
CA ASN A 50 30.12 -28.40 11.77
C ASN A 50 30.19 -29.23 10.47
N PRO A 51 30.00 -28.61 9.29
CA PRO A 51 30.14 -29.31 8.03
C PRO A 51 31.61 -29.72 7.82
N THR A 52 31.82 -30.76 7.01
CA THR A 52 33.14 -31.07 6.49
C THR A 52 33.44 -30.13 5.32
N LEU A 53 34.46 -29.30 5.46
CA LEU A 53 35.00 -28.51 4.36
C LEU A 53 35.87 -29.44 3.51
N SER A 54 35.78 -29.39 2.19
CA SER A 54 36.65 -30.14 1.29
C SER A 54 36.89 -29.43 -0.03
N ILE A 55 38.05 -29.67 -0.63
CA ILE A 55 38.46 -29.08 -1.90
C ILE A 55 39.30 -30.09 -2.68
N TYR A 56 39.08 -30.21 -3.98
CA TYR A 56 39.98 -30.93 -4.88
C TYR A 56 41.07 -29.98 -5.37
N VAL A 57 42.32 -30.40 -5.22
CA VAL A 57 43.50 -29.66 -5.64
C VAL A 57 44.30 -30.53 -6.59
N GLU A 58 44.68 -29.97 -7.73
CA GLU A 58 45.57 -30.63 -8.68
C GLU A 58 46.65 -29.70 -9.19
N ASP A 59 47.84 -30.25 -9.30
CA ASP A 59 48.95 -29.69 -10.04
C ASP A 59 49.04 -30.39 -11.41
N PRO A 60 49.00 -29.65 -12.54
CA PRO A 60 49.07 -30.23 -13.88
C PRO A 60 50.34 -31.03 -14.18
N ASP A 61 51.46 -30.70 -13.53
CA ASP A 61 52.75 -31.35 -13.69
C ASP A 61 52.96 -32.47 -12.66
N GLY A 62 52.10 -32.53 -11.65
CA GLY A 62 52.09 -33.54 -10.61
C GLY A 62 53.03 -33.22 -9.45
N ASP A 63 53.40 -31.95 -9.30
CA ASP A 63 54.25 -31.49 -8.21
C ASP A 63 53.56 -31.63 -6.85
N LEU A 64 54.40 -31.81 -5.82
CA LEU A 64 53.91 -31.91 -4.45
C LEU A 64 53.60 -30.52 -3.90
N MET A 65 52.42 -30.37 -3.31
CA MET A 65 51.89 -29.09 -2.84
C MET A 65 51.78 -29.03 -1.32
N ASN A 66 51.89 -27.81 -0.79
CA ASN A 66 51.44 -27.45 0.54
C ASN A 66 50.05 -26.83 0.45
N ILE A 67 49.05 -27.50 1.02
CA ILE A 67 47.64 -27.09 0.93
C ILE A 67 47.16 -26.64 2.31
N THR A 68 46.67 -25.42 2.42
CA THR A 68 46.12 -24.86 3.65
C THR A 68 44.63 -24.55 3.48
N ILE A 69 43.80 -25.11 4.36
CA ILE A 69 42.38 -24.79 4.50
C ILE A 69 42.23 -24.01 5.80
N ASN A 70 41.70 -22.79 5.75
CA ASN A 70 41.49 -21.96 6.94
C ASN A 70 40.11 -21.31 6.96
N VAL A 71 39.51 -21.21 8.14
CA VAL A 71 38.24 -20.52 8.38
C VAL A 71 38.54 -19.21 9.09
N THR A 72 38.17 -18.11 8.44
CA THR A 72 38.60 -16.76 8.82
C THR A 72 37.73 -16.13 9.90
N ASN A 73 36.52 -16.66 10.13
CA ASN A 73 35.53 -16.14 11.08
C ASN A 73 34.79 -17.24 11.86
N ALA A 74 35.49 -18.33 12.16
CA ALA A 74 34.95 -19.44 12.94
C ALA A 74 34.50 -19.00 14.34
N ASP A 75 33.76 -19.86 15.02
CA ASP A 75 33.41 -19.61 16.41
C ASP A 75 34.66 -19.72 17.30
N GLY A 76 34.97 -18.62 17.99
CA GLY A 76 36.22 -18.47 18.73
C GLY A 76 37.40 -17.92 17.93
N GLY A 77 37.22 -17.51 16.66
CA GLY A 77 38.23 -16.75 15.89
C GLY A 77 38.70 -17.43 14.60
N TYR A 78 40.01 -17.60 14.46
CA TYR A 78 40.67 -18.13 13.26
C TYR A 78 41.17 -19.55 13.47
N TRP A 79 40.94 -20.43 12.49
CA TRP A 79 41.42 -21.82 12.52
C TRP A 79 41.94 -22.27 11.15
N ALA A 80 42.97 -23.12 11.14
CA ALA A 80 43.58 -23.61 9.91
C ALA A 80 44.12 -25.04 10.06
N VAL A 81 44.12 -25.77 8.95
CA VAL A 81 44.85 -27.03 8.77
C VAL A 81 45.74 -26.91 7.53
N THR A 82 46.95 -27.45 7.61
CA THR A 82 47.90 -27.50 6.49
C THR A 82 48.34 -28.93 6.24
N TYR A 83 48.28 -29.35 4.97
CA TYR A 83 48.79 -30.61 4.45
C TYR A 83 50.10 -30.30 3.71
N TYR A 84 51.17 -31.02 4.05
CA TYR A 84 52.52 -30.71 3.54
C TYR A 84 52.99 -31.75 2.53
N ASN A 85 53.55 -31.28 1.40
CA ASN A 85 54.13 -32.09 0.34
C ASN A 85 53.20 -33.22 -0.14
N VAL A 86 51.97 -32.87 -0.50
CA VAL A 86 50.92 -33.81 -0.89
C VAL A 86 50.58 -33.66 -2.39
N GLY A 87 50.17 -34.75 -3.05
CA GLY A 87 49.89 -34.75 -4.50
C GLY A 87 48.45 -34.35 -4.86
N ASN A 88 48.04 -34.65 -6.09
CA ASN A 88 46.67 -34.34 -6.56
C ASN A 88 45.62 -35.13 -5.77
N GLY A 89 44.58 -34.47 -5.28
CA GLY A 89 43.58 -35.13 -4.45
C GLY A 89 42.56 -34.20 -3.78
N THR A 90 41.64 -34.81 -3.04
CA THR A 90 40.65 -34.08 -2.21
C THR A 90 41.16 -33.96 -0.79
N TYR A 91 41.16 -32.75 -0.25
CA TYR A 91 41.60 -32.43 1.10
C TYR A 91 40.42 -31.91 1.91
N SER A 92 40.23 -32.46 3.11
CA SER A 92 39.03 -32.23 3.91
C SER A 92 39.31 -31.89 5.37
N TYR A 93 38.55 -30.94 5.91
CA TYR A 93 38.68 -30.44 7.28
C TYR A 93 37.31 -30.37 7.98
N ASN A 94 37.17 -31.03 9.12
CA ASN A 94 35.97 -30.96 9.98
C ASN A 94 36.31 -30.16 11.25
N LEU A 95 35.65 -29.02 11.44
CA LEU A 95 36.13 -28.01 12.38
C LEU A 95 35.57 -28.08 13.80
N GLY A 96 34.38 -28.62 14.08
CA GLY A 96 33.78 -28.45 15.42
C GLY A 96 33.60 -26.98 15.90
N HIS A 97 33.88 -26.00 15.03
CA HIS A 97 33.94 -24.55 15.30
C HIS A 97 33.03 -23.76 14.35
N ILE A 98 32.03 -24.43 13.78
CA ILE A 98 30.95 -23.87 12.95
C ILE A 98 29.64 -24.22 13.67
N GLY A 99 29.40 -23.59 14.83
CA GLY A 99 28.35 -23.92 15.78
C GLY A 99 27.25 -22.84 15.92
N THR A 100 27.46 -21.64 15.37
CA THR A 100 26.45 -20.57 15.39
C THR A 100 25.48 -20.72 14.22
N TYR A 101 24.16 -20.79 14.51
CA TYR A 101 23.08 -20.81 13.52
C TYR A 101 22.99 -19.51 12.71
N GLY A 102 22.54 -19.60 11.46
CA GLY A 102 22.30 -18.45 10.58
C GLY A 102 23.54 -17.65 10.16
N LYS A 103 24.74 -18.05 10.58
CA LYS A 103 25.98 -17.31 10.37
C LYS A 103 26.63 -17.71 9.05
N THR A 104 27.10 -16.71 8.29
CA THR A 104 27.96 -16.93 7.12
C THR A 104 29.40 -17.13 7.56
N TYR A 105 30.01 -18.25 7.17
CA TYR A 105 31.41 -18.55 7.40
C TYR A 105 32.20 -18.43 6.10
N TYR A 106 33.39 -17.85 6.20
CA TYR A 106 34.33 -17.68 5.10
C TYR A 106 35.53 -18.59 5.32
N TRP A 107 35.85 -19.40 4.32
CA TRP A 107 36.99 -20.31 4.37
C TRP A 107 37.85 -20.16 3.12
N LYS A 108 39.16 -20.07 3.33
CA LYS A 108 40.15 -19.86 2.29
C LYS A 108 40.96 -21.14 2.10
N VAL A 109 41.15 -21.52 0.84
CA VAL A 109 42.07 -22.57 0.44
C VAL A 109 43.29 -21.93 -0.21
N SER A 110 44.47 -22.46 0.07
CA SER A 110 45.72 -22.02 -0.55
C SER A 110 46.57 -23.24 -0.88
N ALA A 111 47.08 -23.33 -2.10
CA ALA A 111 47.97 -24.38 -2.58
C ALA A 111 49.28 -23.74 -3.08
N TYR A 112 50.41 -24.29 -2.63
CA TYR A 112 51.76 -23.85 -3.01
C TYR A 112 52.61 -25.07 -3.37
N ASP A 113 53.08 -25.17 -4.62
CA ASP A 113 53.90 -26.28 -5.14
C ASP A 113 55.41 -26.10 -4.91
N GLY A 114 55.85 -24.91 -4.45
CA GLY A 114 57.26 -24.54 -4.34
C GLY A 114 57.68 -23.42 -5.29
N GLU A 115 56.92 -23.18 -6.35
CA GLU A 115 57.11 -22.13 -7.36
C GLU A 115 55.87 -21.21 -7.45
N TYR A 116 54.68 -21.76 -7.66
CA TYR A 116 53.40 -21.07 -7.82
C TYR A 116 52.47 -21.21 -6.62
N TYR A 117 51.64 -20.18 -6.44
CA TYR A 117 50.66 -20.07 -5.37
C TYR A 117 49.27 -19.79 -5.94
N THR A 118 48.30 -20.66 -5.64
CA THR A 118 46.88 -20.46 -5.95
C THR A 118 46.07 -20.39 -4.67
N ASN A 119 45.14 -19.45 -4.58
CA ASN A 119 44.23 -19.36 -3.44
C ASN A 119 42.85 -18.88 -3.87
N GLU A 120 41.84 -19.39 -3.19
CA GLU A 120 40.45 -18.98 -3.38
C GLU A 120 39.75 -18.89 -2.03
N THR A 121 38.78 -18.00 -1.92
CA THR A 121 37.94 -17.86 -0.72
C THR A 121 36.51 -18.22 -1.04
N TYR A 122 35.97 -19.15 -0.27
CA TYR A 122 34.62 -19.64 -0.38
C TYR A 122 33.82 -19.23 0.86
N HIS A 123 32.50 -19.24 0.75
CA HIS A 123 31.62 -19.00 1.90
C HIS A 123 30.37 -19.86 1.86
N PHE A 124 29.74 -20.03 3.01
CA PHE A 124 28.41 -20.64 3.15
C PHE A 124 27.71 -20.10 4.40
N THR A 125 26.39 -20.23 4.46
CA THR A 125 25.57 -19.84 5.63
C THR A 125 25.00 -21.10 6.29
N THR A 126 25.16 -21.21 7.60
CA THR A 126 24.57 -22.30 8.38
C THR A 126 23.05 -22.21 8.45
N ILE A 127 22.38 -23.33 8.72
CA ILE A 127 20.93 -23.41 8.99
C ILE A 127 20.47 -22.37 10.03
N GLY A 128 19.25 -21.87 9.86
CA GLY A 128 18.61 -20.97 10.82
C GLY A 128 18.01 -21.73 12.01
N LEU A 129 17.71 -20.99 13.08
CA LEU A 129 17.04 -21.49 14.28
C LEU A 129 15.65 -20.88 14.41
N VAL A 130 14.64 -21.71 14.59
CA VAL A 130 13.27 -21.31 14.89
C VAL A 130 12.86 -21.95 16.21
N VAL A 131 12.30 -21.19 17.14
CA VAL A 131 11.93 -21.69 18.46
C VAL A 131 10.45 -21.41 18.69
N ASN A 132 9.69 -22.44 19.07
CA ASN A 132 8.39 -22.20 19.69
C ASN A 132 8.62 -21.81 21.14
N GLN A 133 8.43 -20.53 21.46
CA GLN A 133 8.75 -19.98 22.78
C GLN A 133 7.92 -20.62 23.90
N ASN A 134 6.71 -21.10 23.59
CA ASN A 134 5.83 -21.72 24.58
C ASN A 134 6.27 -23.14 24.95
N THR A 135 6.84 -23.91 24.01
CA THR A 135 7.27 -25.30 24.23
C THR A 135 8.78 -25.46 24.40
N SER A 136 9.56 -24.43 24.05
CA SER A 136 11.03 -24.48 23.93
C SER A 136 11.52 -25.50 22.89
N GLU A 137 10.66 -25.96 21.99
CA GLU A 137 11.05 -26.83 20.89
C GLU A 137 11.73 -26.03 19.79
N GLU A 138 12.81 -26.60 19.25
CA GLU A 138 13.63 -26.01 18.19
C GLU A 138 13.32 -26.65 16.83
N TYR A 139 13.31 -25.84 15.79
CA TYR A 139 13.07 -26.22 14.41
C TYR A 139 14.07 -25.48 13.50
N HIS A 140 14.17 -25.95 12.25
CA HIS A 140 15.05 -25.35 11.23
C HIS A 140 14.28 -24.73 10.06
N THR A 141 12.95 -24.84 10.08
CA THR A 141 12.03 -24.19 9.15
C THR A 141 10.92 -23.51 9.94
N ILE A 142 10.34 -22.46 9.37
CA ILE A 142 9.20 -21.77 9.99
C ILE A 142 7.95 -22.65 9.86
N GLN A 143 7.79 -23.33 8.73
CA GLN A 143 6.64 -24.20 8.50
C GLN A 143 6.53 -25.35 9.51
N ASP A 144 7.65 -25.99 9.88
CA ASP A 144 7.62 -27.09 10.87
C ASP A 144 7.24 -26.58 12.26
N ALA A 145 7.72 -25.40 12.64
CA ALA A 145 7.35 -24.77 13.90
C ALA A 145 5.83 -24.48 13.95
N ILE A 146 5.26 -23.94 12.87
CA ILE A 146 3.81 -23.70 12.77
C ILE A 146 3.02 -25.01 12.79
N ASN A 147 3.48 -26.04 12.06
CA ASN A 147 2.81 -27.34 12.00
C ASN A 147 2.66 -27.98 13.39
N ASN A 148 3.63 -27.77 14.29
CA ASN A 148 3.61 -28.29 15.66
C ASN A 148 2.98 -27.32 16.68
N ALA A 149 2.89 -26.02 16.38
CA ALA A 149 2.32 -25.02 17.27
C ALA A 149 0.84 -25.27 17.63
N SER A 150 0.41 -24.75 18.77
CA SER A 150 -1.02 -24.56 19.09
C SER A 150 -1.44 -23.11 18.86
N ASN A 151 -2.74 -22.85 18.70
CA ASN A 151 -3.25 -21.48 18.67
C ASN A 151 -2.81 -20.71 19.94
N GLY A 152 -2.45 -19.44 19.78
CA GLY A 152 -1.88 -18.58 20.81
C GLY A 152 -0.37 -18.77 21.07
N ASN A 153 0.32 -19.66 20.35
CA ASN A 153 1.77 -19.81 20.49
C ASN A 153 2.55 -18.66 19.82
N ILE A 154 3.77 -18.47 20.31
CA ILE A 154 4.76 -17.51 19.81
C ILE A 154 5.91 -18.28 19.17
N ILE A 155 6.16 -18.02 17.89
CA ILE A 155 7.25 -18.58 17.10
C ILE A 155 8.31 -17.49 16.91
N VAL A 156 9.51 -17.74 17.45
CA VAL A 156 10.65 -16.83 17.40
C VAL A 156 11.63 -17.34 16.35
N VAL A 157 11.93 -16.49 15.35
CA VAL A 157 12.80 -16.84 14.22
C VAL A 157 14.12 -16.08 14.34
N HIS A 158 15.23 -16.79 14.44
CA HIS A 158 16.58 -16.20 14.57
C HIS A 158 17.25 -16.03 13.21
N ASP A 159 18.54 -15.68 13.22
CA ASP A 159 19.32 -15.43 12.01
C ASP A 159 19.28 -16.64 11.07
N GLY A 160 19.11 -16.36 9.78
CA GLY A 160 18.99 -17.38 8.74
C GLY A 160 18.36 -16.81 7.46
N ILE A 161 18.55 -17.54 6.36
CA ILE A 161 17.84 -17.30 5.09
C ILE A 161 16.83 -18.44 4.91
N TYR A 162 15.58 -18.12 5.17
CA TYR A 162 14.45 -19.05 5.12
C TYR A 162 13.81 -18.96 3.74
N LYS A 163 14.19 -19.90 2.89
CA LYS A 163 13.67 -20.01 1.53
C LYS A 163 12.39 -20.86 1.54
N GLU A 164 11.28 -20.23 1.91
CA GLU A 164 10.03 -20.91 2.25
C GLU A 164 8.81 -20.15 1.68
N ASN A 165 7.71 -20.90 1.46
CA ASN A 165 6.39 -20.34 1.25
C ASN A 165 5.50 -20.74 2.42
N VAL A 166 5.53 -19.93 3.48
CA VAL A 166 4.98 -20.29 4.79
C VAL A 166 3.45 -20.15 4.80
N VAL A 167 2.74 -21.23 5.14
CA VAL A 167 1.28 -21.21 5.35
C VAL A 167 0.98 -21.06 6.84
N VAL A 168 0.35 -19.95 7.21
CA VAL A 168 -0.02 -19.63 8.59
C VAL A 168 -1.51 -19.92 8.80
N ASN A 169 -1.80 -21.18 9.13
CA ASN A 169 -3.15 -21.71 9.33
C ASN A 169 -3.54 -21.85 10.81
N LYS A 170 -2.76 -21.27 11.71
CA LYS A 170 -3.02 -21.20 13.15
C LYS A 170 -2.92 -19.77 13.63
N SER A 171 -3.71 -19.41 14.63
CA SER A 171 -3.60 -18.11 15.29
C SER A 171 -2.31 -18.10 16.10
N VAL A 172 -1.26 -17.48 15.58
CA VAL A 172 0.08 -17.45 16.22
C VAL A 172 0.72 -16.08 16.06
N VAL A 173 1.66 -15.78 16.95
CA VAL A 173 2.59 -14.67 16.78
C VAL A 173 3.88 -15.23 16.18
N ILE A 174 4.31 -14.71 15.05
CA ILE A 174 5.61 -15.03 14.45
C ILE A 174 6.44 -13.76 14.51
N MET A 175 7.58 -13.81 15.18
CA MET A 175 8.43 -12.64 15.40
C MET A 175 9.91 -12.97 15.25
N ASN A 176 10.71 -11.96 14.92
CA ASN A 176 12.16 -12.11 14.90
C ASN A 176 12.74 -12.23 16.32
N GLY A 177 13.67 -13.17 16.50
CA GLY A 177 14.62 -13.17 17.62
C GLY A 177 15.89 -12.38 17.31
N SER A 178 16.16 -12.13 16.03
CA SER A 178 17.32 -11.37 15.54
C SER A 178 17.04 -10.76 14.15
N LYS A 179 17.74 -11.12 13.07
CA LYS A 179 17.58 -10.54 11.71
C LYS A 179 17.32 -11.61 10.63
N PRO A 180 16.26 -12.42 10.73
CA PRO A 180 15.89 -13.39 9.71
C PRO A 180 15.56 -12.75 8.36
N VAL A 181 15.93 -13.44 7.28
CA VAL A 181 15.49 -13.13 5.91
C VAL A 181 14.53 -14.23 5.44
N ILE A 182 13.35 -13.84 4.98
CA ILE A 182 12.34 -14.72 4.39
C ILE A 182 12.36 -14.52 2.88
N ASP A 183 12.85 -15.52 2.14
CA ASP A 183 12.91 -15.51 0.68
C ASP A 183 11.76 -16.34 0.12
N GLY A 184 10.76 -15.66 -0.46
CA GLY A 184 9.58 -16.30 -1.04
C GLY A 184 9.84 -17.08 -2.33
N HIS A 185 11.05 -16.99 -2.91
CA HIS A 185 11.47 -17.69 -4.13
C HIS A 185 10.49 -17.57 -5.31
N GLY A 186 9.95 -16.37 -5.52
CA GLY A 186 8.94 -16.04 -6.53
C GLY A 186 7.50 -16.40 -6.12
N GLY A 187 7.31 -17.12 -5.01
CA GLY A 187 6.01 -17.52 -4.45
C GLY A 187 5.44 -16.49 -3.45
N VAL A 188 4.70 -16.96 -2.46
CA VAL A 188 4.17 -16.12 -1.35
C VAL A 188 5.06 -16.36 -0.13
N ALA A 189 5.65 -15.32 0.47
CA ALA A 189 6.50 -15.51 1.66
C ALA A 189 5.67 -15.99 2.86
N PHE A 190 4.62 -15.24 3.23
CA PHE A 190 3.62 -15.67 4.22
C PHE A 190 2.21 -15.68 3.63
N ASN A 191 1.54 -16.83 3.67
CA ASN A 191 0.14 -17.01 3.29
C ASN A 191 -0.71 -17.25 4.55
N ILE A 192 -1.35 -16.20 5.05
CA ILE A 192 -2.16 -16.21 6.28
C ILE A 192 -3.59 -16.66 5.94
N THR A 193 -4.02 -17.75 6.59
CA THR A 193 -5.37 -18.32 6.44
C THR A 193 -6.10 -18.48 7.78
N ALA A 194 -5.43 -18.25 8.91
CA ALA A 194 -6.07 -18.17 10.22
C ALA A 194 -6.22 -16.72 10.69
N ASN A 195 -7.30 -16.46 11.44
CA ASN A 195 -7.49 -15.19 12.13
C ASN A 195 -6.46 -15.00 13.25
N ASN A 196 -6.28 -13.76 13.68
CA ASN A 196 -5.48 -13.42 14.87
C ASN A 196 -4.02 -13.87 14.73
N VAL A 197 -3.35 -13.44 13.65
CA VAL A 197 -1.96 -13.76 13.33
C VAL A 197 -1.10 -12.49 13.37
N SER A 198 0.08 -12.57 13.97
CA SER A 198 1.05 -11.47 13.94
C SER A 198 2.32 -11.87 13.19
N ILE A 199 2.84 -10.97 12.35
CA ILE A 199 4.12 -11.11 11.63
C ILE A 199 4.99 -9.89 11.94
N ILE A 200 6.09 -10.09 12.66
CA ILE A 200 6.84 -8.99 13.28
C ILE A 200 8.36 -9.09 13.01
N GLY A 201 8.95 -8.04 12.44
CA GLY A 201 10.40 -7.85 12.45
C GLY A 201 11.20 -8.56 11.35
N PHE A 202 10.57 -8.94 10.23
CA PHE A 202 11.22 -9.73 9.18
C PHE A 202 11.75 -8.88 8.03
N ASN A 203 12.85 -9.32 7.41
CA ASN A 203 13.22 -8.92 6.05
C ASN A 203 12.58 -9.91 5.08
N ILE A 204 11.57 -9.47 4.32
CA ILE A 204 10.83 -10.29 3.36
C ILE A 204 11.27 -9.91 1.96
N THR A 205 11.58 -10.90 1.12
CA THR A 205 12.11 -10.63 -0.21
C THR A 205 11.73 -11.67 -1.26
N ASN A 206 11.86 -11.27 -2.53
CA ASN A 206 11.78 -12.15 -3.70
C ASN A 206 10.45 -12.93 -3.73
N SER A 207 9.34 -12.25 -3.47
CA SER A 207 8.01 -12.85 -3.42
C SER A 207 7.06 -12.22 -4.45
N SER A 208 6.15 -13.03 -5.00
CA SER A 208 4.95 -12.53 -5.70
C SER A 208 4.00 -11.76 -4.77
N TYR A 209 4.01 -12.11 -3.48
CA TYR A 209 3.37 -11.39 -2.37
C TYR A 209 4.26 -11.58 -1.15
N GLY A 210 4.74 -10.50 -0.52
CA GLY A 210 5.48 -10.60 0.73
C GLY A 210 4.62 -11.24 1.81
N ILE A 211 3.42 -10.70 2.01
CA ILE A 211 2.38 -11.30 2.85
C ILE A 211 1.05 -11.26 2.11
N LYS A 212 0.38 -12.41 2.04
CA LYS A 212 -0.99 -12.56 1.56
C LYS A 212 -1.87 -13.00 2.73
N CYS A 213 -2.99 -12.32 2.95
CA CYS A 213 -3.94 -12.61 4.01
C CYS A 213 -5.35 -12.80 3.44
N ASN A 214 -5.95 -13.95 3.72
CA ASN A 214 -7.37 -14.25 3.46
C ASN A 214 -8.17 -14.46 4.76
N ALA A 215 -7.68 -13.90 5.86
CA ALA A 215 -8.26 -13.94 7.19
C ALA A 215 -8.28 -12.51 7.80
N SER A 216 -8.56 -12.35 9.09
CA SER A 216 -8.65 -11.05 9.75
C SER A 216 -7.99 -11.06 11.15
N GLY A 217 -7.94 -9.92 11.84
CA GLY A 217 -7.34 -9.85 13.18
C GLY A 217 -5.81 -9.81 13.19
N PHE A 218 -5.19 -9.33 12.11
CA PHE A 218 -3.74 -9.41 11.99
C PHE A 218 -3.01 -8.21 12.60
N TYR A 219 -1.75 -8.46 12.97
CA TYR A 219 -0.80 -7.42 13.36
C TYR A 219 0.52 -7.57 12.59
N ILE A 220 0.77 -6.66 11.65
CA ILE A 220 1.93 -6.68 10.76
C ILE A 220 2.83 -5.50 11.11
N ALA A 221 3.98 -5.77 11.75
CA ALA A 221 4.79 -4.71 12.31
C ALA A 221 6.30 -4.85 12.10
N ASN A 222 6.99 -3.73 11.90
CA ASN A 222 8.46 -3.68 11.81
C ASN A 222 9.07 -4.59 10.75
N ASN A 223 8.34 -4.90 9.68
CA ASN A 223 8.86 -5.71 8.57
C ASN A 223 9.43 -4.81 7.47
N THR A 224 10.39 -5.35 6.73
CA THR A 224 11.01 -4.69 5.58
C THR A 224 10.76 -5.54 4.34
N PHE A 225 10.03 -5.01 3.36
CA PHE A 225 9.65 -5.69 2.12
C PHE A 225 10.55 -5.25 0.96
N TRP A 226 11.21 -6.20 0.29
CA TRP A 226 12.19 -5.92 -0.77
C TRP A 226 11.96 -6.79 -2.00
N TYR A 227 11.97 -6.18 -3.19
CA TYR A 227 11.83 -6.94 -4.44
C TYR A 227 10.59 -7.84 -4.50
N ASP A 228 9.59 -7.53 -3.69
CA ASP A 228 8.30 -8.19 -3.73
C ASP A 228 7.43 -7.50 -4.78
N ARG A 229 6.61 -8.28 -5.49
CA ARG A 229 5.66 -7.70 -6.45
C ARG A 229 4.56 -6.93 -5.71
N ILE A 230 4.00 -7.49 -4.65
CA ILE A 230 3.07 -6.82 -3.74
C ILE A 230 3.59 -7.01 -2.31
N GLY A 231 3.65 -5.94 -1.52
CA GLY A 231 4.14 -6.01 -0.14
C GLY A 231 3.19 -6.79 0.76
N PHE A 232 2.01 -6.23 0.99
CA PHE A 232 0.94 -6.82 1.79
C PHE A 232 -0.39 -6.81 1.02
N ARG A 233 -1.01 -7.98 0.86
CA ARG A 233 -2.35 -8.14 0.26
C ARG A 233 -3.31 -8.76 1.24
N TRP A 234 -4.32 -8.01 1.65
CA TRP A 234 -5.48 -8.49 2.39
C TRP A 234 -6.70 -8.54 1.48
N ASN A 235 -7.31 -9.72 1.37
CA ASN A 235 -8.43 -9.93 0.45
C ASN A 235 -9.46 -10.87 1.06
N ILE A 236 -10.63 -10.34 1.40
CA ILE A 236 -11.81 -11.08 1.84
C ILE A 236 -12.90 -10.80 0.80
N GLY A 237 -13.23 -11.80 -0.01
CA GLY A 237 -14.26 -11.70 -1.05
C GLY A 237 -15.19 -12.88 -0.92
N GLU A 238 -16.36 -12.68 -0.32
CA GLU A 238 -17.25 -13.75 0.10
C GLU A 238 -18.71 -13.46 -0.30
N ARG A 239 -19.51 -14.53 -0.35
CA ARG A 239 -20.97 -14.46 -0.47
C ARG A 239 -21.63 -15.13 0.72
N PRO A 240 -21.68 -14.44 1.88
CA PRO A 240 -22.09 -15.10 3.11
C PRO A 240 -23.58 -15.47 3.09
N SER A 241 -23.92 -16.45 3.93
CA SER A 241 -25.31 -16.84 4.22
C SER A 241 -25.58 -16.91 5.72
N GLU A 242 -24.74 -16.22 6.48
CA GLU A 242 -24.76 -16.11 7.94
C GLU A 242 -24.06 -14.81 8.38
N ASP A 243 -24.02 -14.56 9.68
CA ASP A 243 -23.26 -13.46 10.28
C ASP A 243 -21.78 -13.54 9.89
N TYR A 244 -21.15 -12.40 9.62
CA TYR A 244 -19.75 -12.34 9.20
C TYR A 244 -18.95 -11.35 10.07
N THR A 245 -17.81 -11.78 10.58
CA THR A 245 -16.93 -10.95 11.42
C THR A 245 -15.53 -10.88 10.84
N ILE A 246 -15.08 -9.65 10.61
CA ILE A 246 -13.73 -9.28 10.23
C ILE A 246 -13.12 -8.54 11.41
N TYR A 247 -12.10 -9.12 12.05
CA TYR A 247 -11.43 -8.51 13.20
C TYR A 247 -10.44 -7.42 12.76
N ASP A 248 -10.10 -6.52 13.69
CA ASP A 248 -9.17 -5.39 13.51
C ASP A 248 -7.87 -5.79 12.79
N GLY A 249 -7.46 -4.96 11.83
CA GLY A 249 -6.20 -5.11 11.10
C GLY A 249 -5.27 -3.94 11.40
N ILE A 250 -4.04 -4.23 11.83
CA ILE A 250 -3.03 -3.21 12.14
C ILE A 250 -1.76 -3.47 11.33
N ILE A 251 -1.31 -2.44 10.59
CA ILE A 251 -0.07 -2.42 9.82
C ILE A 251 0.77 -1.22 10.27
N GLU A 252 1.89 -1.48 10.94
CA GLU A 252 2.69 -0.39 11.51
C GLU A 252 4.21 -0.53 11.36
N LYS A 253 4.90 0.61 11.21
CA LYS A 253 6.37 0.68 11.26
C LYS A 253 7.05 -0.24 10.24
N ASN A 254 6.35 -0.62 9.17
CA ASN A 254 6.92 -1.40 8.10
C ASN A 254 7.59 -0.47 7.08
N GLU A 255 8.58 -1.01 6.38
CA GLU A 255 9.23 -0.37 5.25
C GLU A 255 8.97 -1.15 3.97
N PHE A 256 8.45 -0.49 2.93
CA PHE A 256 8.13 -1.09 1.65
C PHE A 256 9.03 -0.53 0.55
N TYR A 257 9.86 -1.37 -0.07
CA TYR A 257 10.72 -0.99 -1.21
C TYR A 257 10.13 -1.56 -2.50
N MET A 258 9.19 -0.81 -3.09
CA MET A 258 8.41 -1.24 -4.25
C MET A 258 9.09 -0.80 -5.55
N ASN A 259 9.76 -1.73 -6.22
CA ASN A 259 10.42 -1.49 -7.52
C ASN A 259 9.56 -1.92 -8.72
N GLN A 260 8.40 -2.54 -8.47
CA GLN A 260 7.46 -2.98 -9.49
C GLN A 260 6.17 -2.16 -9.40
N ASP A 261 5.42 -2.14 -10.50
CA ASP A 261 4.20 -1.37 -10.74
C ASP A 261 2.95 -2.02 -10.12
N TYR A 262 2.91 -2.07 -8.78
CA TYR A 262 1.85 -2.73 -7.99
C TYR A 262 1.67 -2.06 -6.61
N TYR A 263 0.84 -2.66 -5.76
CA TYR A 263 0.50 -2.15 -4.44
C TYR A 263 1.57 -2.48 -3.38
N ALA A 264 1.93 -1.50 -2.54
CA ALA A 264 2.64 -1.79 -1.31
C ALA A 264 1.69 -2.42 -0.27
N ILE A 265 0.52 -1.80 -0.07
CA ILE A 265 -0.59 -2.34 0.72
C ILE A 265 -1.86 -2.32 -0.13
N PHE A 266 -2.50 -3.48 -0.25
CA PHE A 266 -3.80 -3.65 -0.88
C PHE A 266 -4.75 -4.35 0.09
N ALA A 267 -5.85 -3.70 0.47
CA ALA A 267 -6.93 -4.25 1.27
C ALA A 267 -8.25 -4.19 0.49
N TYR A 268 -8.87 -5.36 0.28
CA TYR A 268 -10.17 -5.46 -0.40
C TYR A 268 -11.09 -6.36 0.42
N ILE A 269 -12.19 -5.78 0.88
CA ILE A 269 -13.25 -6.45 1.63
C ILE A 269 -14.53 -6.32 0.79
N ASN A 270 -15.01 -7.44 0.25
CA ASN A 270 -16.25 -7.50 -0.51
C ASN A 270 -17.15 -8.61 0.05
N LEU A 271 -18.30 -8.24 0.59
CA LEU A 271 -19.31 -9.15 1.13
C LEU A 271 -20.62 -8.95 0.38
N ASN A 272 -20.89 -9.82 -0.58
CA ASN A 272 -22.09 -9.75 -1.41
C ASN A 272 -23.12 -10.80 -0.95
N TYR A 273 -24.16 -10.35 -0.24
CA TYR A 273 -25.25 -11.21 0.21
C TYR A 273 -26.22 -11.51 -0.94
N SER A 274 -27.25 -12.33 -0.71
CA SER A 274 -28.18 -12.76 -1.76
C SER A 274 -29.59 -12.20 -1.54
N LYS A 275 -29.68 -10.93 -1.12
CA LYS A 275 -30.91 -10.24 -0.68
C LYS A 275 -31.66 -11.05 0.39
N ASN A 276 -30.91 -11.56 1.35
CA ASN A 276 -31.36 -12.44 2.42
C ASN A 276 -30.85 -11.95 3.79
N GLY A 277 -31.36 -12.56 4.86
CA GLY A 277 -31.04 -12.23 6.25
C GLY A 277 -32.21 -12.50 7.18
N PRO A 278 -32.18 -11.99 8.43
CA PRO A 278 -31.26 -10.98 8.94
C PRO A 278 -29.87 -11.54 9.29
N TYR A 279 -28.80 -10.82 8.94
CA TYR A 279 -27.43 -11.16 9.33
C TYR A 279 -26.67 -9.96 9.89
N ASN A 280 -25.73 -10.21 10.79
CA ASN A 280 -24.83 -9.19 11.33
C ASN A 280 -23.47 -9.25 10.64
N VAL A 281 -23.04 -8.11 10.11
CA VAL A 281 -21.69 -7.87 9.58
C VAL A 281 -20.95 -6.97 10.56
N THR A 282 -19.80 -7.44 11.05
CA THR A 282 -18.89 -6.62 11.86
C THR A 282 -17.54 -6.54 11.17
N ILE A 283 -17.08 -5.32 10.90
CA ILE A 283 -15.75 -5.03 10.37
C ILE A 283 -15.01 -4.21 11.42
N GLY A 284 -13.89 -4.74 11.88
CA GLY A 284 -13.01 -4.10 12.84
C GLY A 284 -12.33 -2.86 12.29
N ASN A 285 -11.51 -2.23 13.12
CA ASN A 285 -10.73 -1.08 12.70
C ASN A 285 -9.63 -1.48 11.71
N ILE A 286 -9.36 -0.63 10.72
CA ILE A 286 -8.23 -0.77 9.80
C ILE A 286 -7.24 0.34 10.10
N THR A 287 -6.08 0.01 10.66
CA THR A 287 -5.06 0.98 11.05
C THR A 287 -3.77 0.78 10.27
N ILE A 288 -3.35 1.80 9.52
CA ILE A 288 -2.11 1.84 8.76
C ILE A 288 -1.33 3.08 9.19
N TRP A 289 -0.32 2.92 10.04
CA TRP A 289 0.40 4.07 10.59
C TRP A 289 1.90 3.89 10.72
N ASP A 290 2.64 5.00 10.74
CA ASP A 290 4.09 5.03 10.92
C ASP A 290 4.87 4.15 9.92
N ASN A 291 4.28 3.81 8.76
CA ASN A 291 4.98 3.03 7.72
C ASN A 291 5.75 3.96 6.79
N THR A 292 6.80 3.42 6.17
CA THR A 292 7.58 4.13 5.14
C THR A 292 7.54 3.36 3.82
N PHE A 293 7.26 4.06 2.73
CA PHE A 293 7.09 3.49 1.40
C PHE A 293 8.06 4.18 0.43
N TYR A 294 8.89 3.38 -0.22
CA TYR A 294 9.78 3.78 -1.30
C TYR A 294 9.26 3.16 -2.61
N MET A 295 8.47 3.91 -3.35
CA MET A 295 7.79 3.47 -4.57
C MET A 295 8.55 3.94 -5.80
N ASN A 296 9.47 3.10 -6.27
CA ASN A 296 10.30 3.37 -7.44
C ASN A 296 9.62 2.95 -8.76
N GLY A 297 8.61 2.07 -8.71
CA GLY A 297 7.76 1.75 -9.86
C GLY A 297 6.89 2.95 -10.26
N SER A 298 6.72 3.17 -11.57
CA SER A 298 5.92 4.28 -12.11
C SER A 298 4.43 4.16 -11.82
N ASP A 299 3.88 2.94 -11.80
CA ASP A 299 2.45 2.68 -11.59
C ASP A 299 2.16 2.10 -10.18
N ALA A 300 3.13 2.17 -9.26
CA ALA A 300 2.98 1.64 -7.90
C ALA A 300 2.03 2.48 -7.03
N ILE A 301 1.21 1.83 -6.20
CA ILE A 301 0.27 2.49 -5.28
C ILE A 301 0.66 2.18 -3.82
N GLY A 302 0.66 3.19 -2.96
CA GLY A 302 1.08 3.05 -1.57
C GLY A 302 0.08 2.26 -0.74
N VAL A 303 -1.09 2.83 -0.54
CA VAL A 303 -2.18 2.23 0.24
C VAL A 303 -3.44 2.28 -0.60
N HIS A 304 -4.04 1.11 -0.82
CA HIS A 304 -5.39 0.97 -1.37
C HIS A 304 -6.27 0.19 -0.39
N ILE A 305 -7.42 0.75 -0.06
CA ILE A 305 -8.44 0.13 0.80
C ILE A 305 -9.80 0.23 0.09
N SER A 306 -10.54 -0.86 0.06
CA SER A 306 -11.91 -0.89 -0.45
C SER A 306 -12.79 -1.78 0.44
N GLU A 307 -13.94 -1.25 0.84
CA GLU A 307 -14.96 -1.92 1.64
C GLU A 307 -16.32 -1.88 0.92
N GLU A 308 -16.80 -3.03 0.47
CA GLU A 308 -18.02 -3.17 -0.33
C GLU A 308 -18.95 -4.22 0.29
N ILE A 309 -20.10 -3.79 0.81
CA ILE A 309 -21.06 -4.67 1.49
C ILE A 309 -22.43 -4.37 0.88
N GLY A 310 -23.11 -5.39 0.36
CA GLY A 310 -24.41 -5.14 -0.24
C GLY A 310 -25.31 -6.35 -0.31
N ASP A 311 -26.50 -6.12 -0.87
CA ASP A 311 -27.52 -7.14 -1.09
C ASP A 311 -28.02 -7.81 0.21
N LEU A 312 -28.17 -7.05 1.30
CA LEU A 312 -28.56 -7.58 2.63
C LEU A 312 -30.00 -7.19 3.01
N CYS A 313 -30.75 -8.13 3.58
CA CYS A 313 -32.12 -7.90 4.06
C CYS A 313 -32.25 -8.24 5.55
N GLY A 314 -32.43 -7.21 6.39
CA GLY A 314 -32.45 -7.33 7.84
C GLY A 314 -31.06 -7.44 8.48
N GLY A 315 -30.96 -7.10 9.77
CA GLY A 315 -29.73 -7.25 10.55
C GLY A 315 -28.95 -5.95 10.68
N ASN A 316 -27.63 -6.03 10.83
CA ASN A 316 -26.78 -4.86 11.12
C ASN A 316 -25.45 -4.92 10.36
N ILE A 317 -24.94 -3.77 9.95
CA ILE A 317 -23.56 -3.57 9.47
C ILE A 317 -22.87 -2.62 10.45
N SER A 318 -21.78 -3.07 11.06
CA SER A 318 -20.93 -2.26 11.94
C SER A 318 -19.51 -2.26 11.40
N ALA A 319 -19.08 -1.16 10.78
CA ALA A 319 -17.71 -0.97 10.30
C ALA A 319 -16.94 -0.01 11.22
N GLY A 320 -15.71 -0.39 11.55
CA GLY A 320 -14.82 0.36 12.42
C GLY A 320 -14.26 1.63 11.76
N THR A 321 -13.29 2.23 12.42
CA THR A 321 -12.55 3.37 11.89
C THR A 321 -11.45 2.91 10.94
N VAL A 322 -11.30 3.60 9.81
CA VAL A 322 -10.15 3.47 8.92
C VAL A 322 -9.18 4.61 9.22
N ASN A 323 -7.95 4.28 9.63
CA ASN A 323 -6.96 5.26 10.04
C ASN A 323 -5.63 5.08 9.29
N ILE A 324 -5.32 6.01 8.40
CA ILE A 324 -4.10 6.08 7.61
C ILE A 324 -3.31 7.31 8.08
N SER A 325 -2.41 7.12 9.04
CA SER A 325 -1.75 8.24 9.73
C SER A 325 -0.23 8.15 9.81
N ASN A 326 0.45 9.29 9.79
CA ASN A 326 1.91 9.41 10.00
C ASN A 326 2.77 8.57 9.04
N ASN A 327 2.23 8.18 7.87
CA ASN A 327 2.99 7.42 6.89
C ASN A 327 3.87 8.34 6.04
N LYS A 328 4.97 7.80 5.53
CA LYS A 328 5.89 8.49 4.60
C LYS A 328 5.91 7.74 3.28
N ILE A 329 5.39 8.36 2.22
CA ILE A 329 5.21 7.75 0.91
C ILE A 329 6.02 8.53 -0.13
N TYR A 330 7.04 7.91 -0.70
CA TYR A 330 7.95 8.53 -1.66
C TYR A 330 7.80 7.87 -3.03
N GLY A 331 7.51 8.65 -4.07
CA GLY A 331 7.34 8.17 -5.43
C GLY A 331 6.00 7.49 -5.69
N GLY A 332 5.94 6.72 -6.78
CA GLY A 332 4.78 5.96 -7.24
C GLY A 332 3.68 6.79 -7.92
N TRP A 333 2.65 6.08 -8.34
CA TRP A 333 1.49 6.61 -9.05
C TRP A 333 0.51 7.31 -8.12
N GLY A 334 0.05 6.60 -7.08
CA GLY A 334 -0.87 7.10 -6.06
C GLY A 334 -0.35 6.81 -4.67
N ALA A 335 -0.55 7.73 -3.72
CA ALA A 335 -0.13 7.49 -2.34
C ALA A 335 -1.22 6.79 -1.51
N VAL A 336 -2.41 7.38 -1.39
CA VAL A 336 -3.52 6.82 -0.62
C VAL A 336 -4.79 6.82 -1.46
N ASP A 337 -5.44 5.66 -1.51
CA ASP A 337 -6.71 5.42 -2.18
C ASP A 337 -7.65 4.66 -1.23
N PHE A 338 -8.87 5.18 -1.08
CA PHE A 338 -9.91 4.60 -0.21
C PHE A 338 -11.24 4.60 -0.94
N SER A 339 -11.95 3.47 -0.93
CA SER A 339 -13.35 3.39 -1.35
C SER A 339 -14.23 2.67 -0.34
N GLY A 340 -15.46 3.16 -0.15
CA GLY A 340 -16.47 2.54 0.69
C GLY A 340 -17.83 2.50 0.01
N ASP A 341 -18.53 1.38 0.06
CA ASP A 341 -19.86 1.26 -0.57
C ASP A 341 -20.77 0.26 0.16
N PHE A 342 -21.83 0.76 0.80
CA PHE A 342 -22.87 -0.05 1.42
C PHE A 342 -24.20 0.11 0.69
N TYR A 343 -24.45 -0.77 -0.28
CA TYR A 343 -25.48 -0.59 -1.31
C TYR A 343 -26.57 -1.69 -1.26
N ASP A 344 -27.77 -1.37 -1.75
CA ASP A 344 -28.89 -2.30 -1.92
C ASP A 344 -29.27 -3.02 -0.62
N LEU A 345 -29.74 -2.23 0.35
CA LEU A 345 -30.05 -2.67 1.72
C LEU A 345 -31.55 -2.52 2.03
N THR A 346 -32.14 -3.53 2.67
CA THR A 346 -33.55 -3.48 3.12
C THR A 346 -33.65 -3.86 4.59
N ASP A 347 -34.26 -3.01 5.42
CA ASP A 347 -34.41 -3.21 6.88
C ASP A 347 -33.08 -3.45 7.65
N VAL A 348 -31.97 -2.84 7.20
CA VAL A 348 -30.63 -2.98 7.82
C VAL A 348 -30.26 -1.76 8.67
N ASN A 349 -29.65 -1.94 9.84
CA ASN A 349 -29.02 -0.83 10.56
C ASN A 349 -27.52 -0.76 10.29
N VAL A 350 -27.03 0.38 9.84
CA VAL A 350 -25.64 0.63 9.44
C VAL A 350 -24.98 1.61 10.40
N SER A 351 -23.77 1.28 10.86
CA SER A 351 -22.88 2.17 11.60
C SER A 351 -21.49 2.04 10.99
N ALA A 352 -20.95 3.10 10.41
CA ALA A 352 -19.57 3.17 9.92
C ALA A 352 -18.77 4.20 10.71
N GLY A 353 -17.54 3.85 11.08
CA GLY A 353 -16.63 4.76 11.77
C GLY A 353 -16.06 5.85 10.85
N ASP A 354 -15.12 6.61 11.40
CA ASP A 354 -14.45 7.67 10.67
C ASP A 354 -13.46 7.11 9.64
N VAL A 355 -13.20 7.88 8.58
CA VAL A 355 -12.06 7.69 7.69
C VAL A 355 -11.07 8.83 7.92
N ILE A 356 -9.89 8.47 8.42
CA ILE A 356 -8.90 9.40 8.93
C ILE A 356 -7.62 9.28 8.11
N ILE A 357 -7.25 10.35 7.41
CA ILE A 357 -6.00 10.46 6.64
C ILE A 357 -5.21 11.64 7.20
N ASN A 358 -4.33 11.37 8.16
CA ASN A 358 -3.69 12.43 8.94
C ASN A 358 -2.16 12.39 8.94
N LYS A 359 -1.56 13.58 8.84
CA LYS A 359 -0.11 13.78 9.05
C LYS A 359 0.79 12.88 8.18
N ASN A 360 0.30 12.46 7.02
CA ASN A 360 1.10 11.71 6.07
C ASN A 360 1.99 12.66 5.26
N ILE A 361 3.16 12.17 4.86
CA ILE A 361 4.08 12.86 3.97
C ILE A 361 4.09 12.08 2.66
N MET A 362 3.58 12.69 1.58
CA MET A 362 3.45 12.10 0.26
C MET A 362 4.24 12.96 -0.72
N LEU A 363 5.37 12.45 -1.20
CA LEU A 363 6.27 13.19 -2.09
C LEU A 363 6.44 12.48 -3.43
N ASN A 364 6.32 13.26 -4.51
CA ASN A 364 6.58 12.87 -5.91
C ASN A 364 5.62 11.80 -6.45
N GLN A 365 4.32 11.92 -6.15
CA GLN A 365 3.29 11.06 -6.75
C GLN A 365 2.98 11.49 -8.19
N LEU A 366 2.73 10.53 -9.09
CA LEU A 366 2.45 10.83 -10.49
C LEU A 366 0.98 11.22 -10.75
N LEU A 367 0.01 10.52 -10.15
CA LEU A 367 -1.43 10.71 -10.37
C LEU A 367 -2.22 11.29 -9.20
N GLY A 368 -1.79 11.14 -7.95
CA GLY A 368 -2.53 11.69 -6.82
C GLY A 368 -1.87 11.48 -5.47
N GLY A 369 -2.07 12.44 -4.56
CA GLY A 369 -1.72 12.26 -3.15
C GLY A 369 -2.78 11.42 -2.43
N VAL A 370 -3.98 11.98 -2.30
CA VAL A 370 -5.12 11.31 -1.66
C VAL A 370 -6.26 11.22 -2.66
N SER A 371 -6.85 10.03 -2.80
CA SER A 371 -8.10 9.78 -3.51
C SER A 371 -9.06 9.09 -2.55
N THR A 372 -10.29 9.56 -2.46
CA THR A 372 -11.34 8.89 -1.67
C THR A 372 -12.64 8.86 -2.43
N ASP A 373 -13.19 7.66 -2.63
CA ASP A 373 -14.61 7.46 -2.95
C ASP A 373 -15.30 7.13 -1.63
N TYR A 374 -15.79 8.16 -0.94
CA TYR A 374 -16.34 7.99 0.40
C TYR A 374 -17.63 7.18 0.36
N TYR A 375 -18.08 6.67 1.53
CA TYR A 375 -19.22 5.77 1.60
C TYR A 375 -20.44 6.27 0.85
N SER A 376 -20.95 5.43 -0.05
CA SER A 376 -22.26 5.59 -0.67
C SER A 376 -23.36 5.04 0.25
N ALA A 377 -24.60 5.51 0.06
CA ALA A 377 -25.80 4.97 0.70
C ALA A 377 -26.93 4.88 -0.33
N GLY A 378 -26.72 4.03 -1.35
CA GLY A 378 -27.60 3.89 -2.50
C GLY A 378 -28.54 2.68 -2.44
N LEU A 379 -29.76 2.81 -2.99
CA LEU A 379 -30.74 1.73 -3.16
C LEU A 379 -31.30 1.18 -1.83
N TRP A 380 -31.70 2.06 -0.90
CA TRP A 380 -32.16 1.66 0.44
C TRP A 380 -33.69 1.63 0.55
N ASN A 381 -34.22 0.58 1.18
CA ASN A 381 -35.67 0.34 1.28
C ASN A 381 -36.08 -0.06 2.71
N GLY A 382 -37.39 -0.08 2.98
CA GLY A 382 -37.94 -0.47 4.27
C GLY A 382 -37.53 0.47 5.40
N ASN A 383 -37.07 -0.10 6.52
CA ASN A 383 -36.61 0.64 7.69
C ASN A 383 -35.09 0.70 7.79
N THR A 384 -34.37 0.63 6.67
CA THR A 384 -32.90 0.72 6.66
C THR A 384 -32.46 2.05 7.26
N THR A 385 -31.58 2.02 8.25
CA THR A 385 -31.00 3.22 8.86
C THR A 385 -29.49 3.18 8.77
N GLY A 386 -28.83 4.33 8.63
CA GLY A 386 -27.39 4.39 8.55
C GLY A 386 -26.79 5.65 9.15
N VAL A 387 -25.70 5.47 9.90
CA VAL A 387 -24.87 6.56 10.40
C VAL A 387 -23.42 6.30 10.00
N TYR A 388 -22.84 7.23 9.26
CA TYR A 388 -21.45 7.21 8.82
C TYR A 388 -20.66 8.27 9.56
N GLY A 389 -19.42 7.93 9.92
CA GLY A 389 -18.51 8.83 10.62
C GLY A 389 -18.04 10.02 9.76
N ASP A 390 -17.00 10.66 10.24
CA ASP A 390 -16.40 11.82 9.57
C ASP A 390 -15.32 11.39 8.56
N LEU A 391 -15.17 12.17 7.49
CA LEU A 391 -13.99 12.10 6.61
C LEU A 391 -13.00 13.19 7.02
N LEU A 392 -11.86 12.80 7.61
CA LEU A 392 -10.86 13.71 8.16
C LEU A 392 -9.55 13.62 7.36
N ILE A 393 -9.27 14.62 6.53
CA ILE A 393 -8.00 14.74 5.81
C ILE A 393 -7.23 15.93 6.39
N ASN A 394 -6.36 15.68 7.37
CA ASN A 394 -5.76 16.75 8.15
C ASN A 394 -4.24 16.66 8.38
N GLY A 395 -3.56 17.79 8.15
CA GLY A 395 -2.13 17.93 8.45
C GLY A 395 -1.21 17.19 7.49
N ASN A 396 -1.68 16.79 6.31
CA ASN A 396 -0.88 16.07 5.33
C ASN A 396 0.02 17.02 4.53
N LYS A 397 1.16 16.49 4.08
CA LYS A 397 2.08 17.18 3.17
C LYS A 397 2.12 16.42 1.84
N ILE A 398 1.57 17.01 0.78
CA ILE A 398 1.32 16.35 -0.50
C ILE A 398 2.06 17.09 -1.62
N TYR A 399 2.89 16.36 -2.37
CA TYR A 399 3.58 16.83 -3.57
C TYR A 399 3.32 15.85 -4.71
N SER A 400 2.43 16.24 -5.63
CA SER A 400 1.93 15.40 -6.72
C SER A 400 2.07 16.11 -8.06
N SER A 401 2.42 15.41 -9.14
CA SER A 401 2.40 15.98 -10.49
C SER A 401 0.99 16.06 -11.10
N SER A 402 -0.02 15.51 -10.42
CA SER A 402 -1.42 15.52 -10.82
C SER A 402 -2.25 16.18 -9.72
N LEU A 403 -3.40 15.61 -9.33
CA LEU A 403 -4.25 16.13 -8.26
C LEU A 403 -3.53 16.04 -6.90
N GLY A 404 -3.80 17.01 -6.01
CA GLY A 404 -3.37 16.92 -4.62
C GLY A 404 -4.27 15.98 -3.82
N ILE A 405 -5.52 16.39 -3.63
CA ILE A 405 -6.58 15.63 -2.96
C ILE A 405 -7.78 15.52 -3.91
N TYR A 406 -8.28 14.32 -4.11
CA TYR A 406 -9.56 14.04 -4.78
C TYR A 406 -10.51 13.41 -3.78
N ILE A 407 -11.75 13.91 -3.74
CA ILE A 407 -12.85 13.35 -2.96
C ILE A 407 -14.04 13.18 -3.89
N SER A 408 -14.58 11.97 -3.93
CA SER A 408 -15.91 11.67 -4.44
C SER A 408 -16.83 11.39 -3.25
N LEU A 409 -17.91 12.14 -3.17
CA LEU A 409 -19.08 11.85 -2.36
C LEU A 409 -20.28 11.80 -3.31
N GLU A 410 -20.41 10.67 -3.98
CA GLU A 410 -21.46 10.42 -4.96
C GLU A 410 -22.52 9.48 -4.38
N TYR A 411 -23.78 9.70 -4.75
CA TYR A 411 -24.89 8.80 -4.42
C TYR A 411 -25.17 8.60 -2.92
N PHE A 412 -24.75 9.53 -2.07
CA PHE A 412 -25.13 9.47 -0.67
C PHE A 412 -26.62 9.75 -0.50
N GLY A 413 -27.35 8.73 -0.05
CA GLY A 413 -28.80 8.79 0.09
C GLY A 413 -29.55 8.78 -1.25
N ALA A 414 -29.00 8.11 -2.26
CA ALA A 414 -29.63 8.02 -3.58
C ALA A 414 -30.58 6.81 -3.70
N ILE A 415 -31.72 7.00 -4.35
CA ILE A 415 -32.72 5.95 -4.62
C ILE A 415 -33.17 5.31 -3.29
N MET A 416 -33.84 6.10 -2.45
CA MET A 416 -34.32 5.68 -1.13
C MET A 416 -35.84 5.71 -1.04
N HIS A 417 -36.42 4.69 -0.42
CA HIS A 417 -37.88 4.50 -0.31
C HIS A 417 -38.30 4.16 1.13
N ASP A 418 -39.61 4.12 1.37
CA ASP A 418 -40.25 3.76 2.65
C ASP A 418 -39.81 4.66 3.81
N ASN A 419 -39.12 4.13 4.83
CA ASN A 419 -38.63 4.86 6.00
C ASN A 419 -37.10 4.91 6.04
N ALA A 420 -36.43 4.64 4.92
CA ALA A 420 -34.99 4.54 4.87
C ALA A 420 -34.32 5.87 5.28
N THR A 421 -33.27 5.83 6.10
CA THR A 421 -32.60 7.04 6.60
C THR A 421 -31.08 6.89 6.59
N ALA A 422 -30.35 7.85 6.02
CA ALA A 422 -28.89 7.85 6.00
C ALA A 422 -28.34 9.18 6.54
N VAL A 423 -27.38 9.13 7.46
CA VAL A 423 -26.71 10.31 8.02
C VAL A 423 -25.20 10.18 7.84
N LEU A 424 -24.60 11.18 7.20
CA LEU A 424 -23.16 11.33 7.04
C LEU A 424 -22.62 12.31 8.08
N GLY A 425 -21.47 11.97 8.67
CA GLY A 425 -20.63 12.92 9.40
C GLY A 425 -20.13 14.05 8.52
N PHE A 426 -19.25 14.89 9.06
CA PHE A 426 -18.69 16.00 8.30
C PHE A 426 -17.43 15.60 7.53
N THR A 427 -17.23 16.22 6.37
CA THR A 427 -15.97 16.14 5.62
C THR A 427 -15.11 17.33 5.98
N ASN A 428 -13.89 17.08 6.47
CA ASN A 428 -12.96 18.11 6.88
C ASN A 428 -11.58 17.94 6.26
N ILE A 429 -11.23 18.86 5.36
CA ILE A 429 -9.92 19.00 4.76
C ILE A 429 -9.22 20.17 5.42
N SER A 430 -8.34 19.89 6.37
CA SER A 430 -7.76 20.92 7.24
C SER A 430 -6.24 20.88 7.34
N ASN A 431 -5.61 22.05 7.45
CA ASN A 431 -4.19 22.17 7.81
C ASN A 431 -3.22 21.42 6.87
N ASN A 432 -3.60 21.16 5.62
CA ASN A 432 -2.75 20.45 4.66
C ASN A 432 -1.82 21.42 3.91
N ILE A 433 -0.65 20.91 3.53
CA ILE A 433 0.26 21.56 2.59
C ILE A 433 0.21 20.78 1.29
N ILE A 434 -0.28 21.41 0.23
CA ILE A 434 -0.54 20.77 -1.07
C ILE A 434 0.22 21.51 -2.16
N ASN A 435 1.05 20.77 -2.89
CA ASN A 435 1.69 21.22 -4.12
C ASN A 435 1.33 20.22 -5.23
N SER A 436 0.48 20.64 -6.16
CA SER A 436 -0.11 19.79 -7.20
C SER A 436 0.20 20.30 -8.61
N GLY A 437 0.40 19.38 -9.54
CA GLY A 437 0.52 19.69 -10.97
C GLY A 437 -0.82 19.91 -11.68
N LYS A 438 -1.93 19.47 -11.08
CA LYS A 438 -3.32 19.79 -11.47
C LYS A 438 -4.04 20.49 -10.31
N HIS A 439 -5.36 20.28 -10.15
CA HIS A 439 -6.13 20.87 -9.06
C HIS A 439 -5.53 20.52 -7.69
N GLY A 440 -5.51 21.49 -6.78
CA GLY A 440 -5.03 21.29 -5.41
C GLY A 440 -5.96 20.35 -4.65
N ILE A 441 -7.22 20.74 -4.56
CA ILE A 441 -8.32 19.94 -4.02
C ILE A 441 -9.38 19.85 -5.11
N TYR A 442 -9.81 18.64 -5.45
CA TYR A 442 -10.97 18.37 -6.28
C TYR A 442 -12.01 17.66 -5.43
N PHE A 443 -13.19 18.26 -5.27
CA PHE A 443 -14.28 17.68 -4.49
C PHE A 443 -15.51 17.52 -5.36
N TYR A 444 -15.85 16.27 -5.67
CA TYR A 444 -17.08 15.90 -6.33
C TYR A 444 -18.14 15.49 -5.30
N ALA A 445 -19.28 16.16 -5.35
CA ALA A 445 -20.43 15.93 -4.48
C ALA A 445 -21.68 15.82 -5.35
N GLY A 446 -21.94 14.65 -5.93
CA GLY A 446 -23.04 14.41 -6.86
C GLY A 446 -24.15 13.57 -6.25
N TYR A 447 -25.40 13.81 -6.66
CA TYR A 447 -26.55 12.95 -6.36
C TYR A 447 -26.84 12.77 -4.86
N LEU A 448 -26.68 13.84 -4.08
CA LEU A 448 -26.95 13.83 -2.63
C LEU A 448 -28.46 13.88 -2.40
N GLY A 449 -29.05 12.81 -1.85
CA GLY A 449 -30.51 12.74 -1.69
C GLY A 449 -31.27 12.71 -3.03
N TYR A 450 -30.75 12.00 -4.02
CA TYR A 450 -31.34 11.85 -5.36
C TYR A 450 -32.42 10.77 -5.39
N GLU A 451 -33.57 11.02 -6.01
CA GLU A 451 -34.66 10.02 -6.15
C GLU A 451 -35.13 9.44 -4.80
N MET A 452 -35.66 10.30 -3.91
CA MET A 452 -36.17 9.88 -2.59
C MET A 452 -37.70 9.99 -2.50
N TYR A 453 -38.35 8.97 -1.94
CA TYR A 453 -39.80 8.87 -1.87
C TYR A 453 -40.28 8.45 -0.47
N ASP A 454 -41.60 8.45 -0.25
CA ASP A 454 -42.24 8.08 1.02
C ASP A 454 -41.75 8.94 2.21
N ASN A 455 -41.18 8.35 3.26
CA ASN A 455 -40.59 9.04 4.40
C ASN A 455 -39.06 8.96 4.39
N ALA A 456 -38.43 8.65 3.25
CA ALA A 456 -36.99 8.51 3.16
C ALA A 456 -36.25 9.80 3.49
N SER A 457 -35.09 9.71 4.14
CA SER A 457 -34.31 10.91 4.50
C SER A 457 -32.80 10.74 4.39
N ALA A 458 -32.13 11.79 3.92
CA ALA A 458 -30.69 11.90 3.84
C ALA A 458 -30.19 13.13 4.61
N GLY A 459 -29.28 12.93 5.56
CA GLY A 459 -28.61 13.99 6.30
C GLY A 459 -27.12 14.00 5.98
N VAL A 460 -26.65 14.98 5.22
CA VAL A 460 -25.23 15.14 4.88
C VAL A 460 -24.60 16.14 5.83
N GLY A 461 -23.50 15.77 6.48
CA GLY A 461 -22.81 16.64 7.41
C GLY A 461 -22.19 17.89 6.77
N LYS A 462 -21.36 18.59 7.54
CA LYS A 462 -20.72 19.82 7.07
C LYS A 462 -19.60 19.50 6.08
N PHE A 463 -19.39 20.38 5.12
CA PHE A 463 -18.21 20.37 4.26
C PHE A 463 -17.27 21.50 4.69
N ILE A 464 -16.05 21.16 5.09
CA ILE A 464 -15.09 22.12 5.63
C ILE A 464 -13.76 21.97 4.89
N ILE A 465 -13.33 23.04 4.23
CA ILE A 465 -11.97 23.20 3.69
C ILE A 465 -11.32 24.36 4.44
N HIS A 466 -10.43 24.04 5.37
CA HIS A 466 -9.94 25.03 6.35
C HIS A 466 -8.43 25.08 6.52
N ASN A 467 -7.86 26.28 6.49
CA ASN A 467 -6.46 26.51 6.84
C ASN A 467 -5.46 25.65 6.04
N ASN A 468 -5.75 25.40 4.76
CA ASN A 468 -4.82 24.70 3.86
C ASN A 468 -3.90 25.70 3.14
N ASN A 469 -2.68 25.27 2.84
CA ASN A 469 -1.75 25.98 1.98
C ASN A 469 -1.63 25.23 0.65
N ILE A 470 -2.22 25.79 -0.40
CA ILE A 470 -2.45 25.12 -1.68
C ILE A 470 -1.69 25.86 -2.77
N THR A 471 -0.85 25.14 -3.48
CA THR A 471 -0.24 25.58 -4.74
C THR A 471 -0.61 24.58 -5.82
N ALA A 472 -1.34 25.04 -6.83
CA ALA A 472 -1.67 24.26 -8.03
C ALA A 472 -0.97 24.89 -9.24
N ASN A 473 -0.79 24.09 -10.30
CA ASN A 473 -0.27 24.60 -11.56
C ASN A 473 -1.18 25.73 -12.12
N ASP A 474 -0.58 26.70 -12.83
CA ASP A 474 -1.27 27.88 -13.38
C ASP A 474 -2.32 27.56 -14.47
N ASN A 475 -2.51 26.29 -14.84
CA ASN A 475 -3.59 25.84 -15.72
C ASN A 475 -4.80 25.24 -14.97
N TYR A 476 -4.72 25.06 -13.65
CA TYR A 476 -5.72 24.37 -12.85
C TYR A 476 -6.08 25.13 -11.56
N ASP A 477 -7.19 24.74 -10.96
CA ASP A 477 -7.77 25.45 -9.83
C ASP A 477 -7.13 25.05 -8.50
N GLY A 478 -7.13 25.96 -7.54
CA GLY A 478 -6.67 25.65 -6.18
C GLY A 478 -7.65 24.70 -5.50
N ILE A 479 -8.91 25.11 -5.45
CA ILE A 479 -10.04 24.32 -4.94
C ILE A 479 -11.07 24.24 -6.06
N HIS A 480 -11.32 23.04 -6.57
CA HIS A 480 -12.33 22.75 -7.58
C HIS A 480 -13.44 21.92 -6.93
N ILE A 481 -14.68 22.35 -7.09
CA ILE A 481 -15.85 21.67 -6.54
C ILE A 481 -16.83 21.40 -7.67
N ARG A 482 -17.26 20.16 -7.81
CA ARG A 482 -18.34 19.79 -8.72
C ARG A 482 -19.52 19.28 -7.90
N ALA A 483 -20.68 19.90 -8.04
CA ALA A 483 -21.82 19.67 -7.15
C ALA A 483 -23.14 19.60 -7.91
N GLU A 484 -23.74 18.43 -8.08
CA GLU A 484 -24.95 18.29 -8.91
C GLU A 484 -26.02 17.41 -8.30
N TYR A 485 -27.28 17.71 -8.61
CA TYR A 485 -28.45 16.90 -8.23
C TYR A 485 -28.61 16.72 -6.72
N TRP A 486 -28.58 17.83 -5.99
CA TRP A 486 -28.76 17.83 -4.54
C TRP A 486 -30.25 17.91 -4.19
N GLY A 487 -30.81 16.86 -3.59
CA GLY A 487 -32.23 16.80 -3.28
C GLY A 487 -33.08 16.86 -4.55
N TYR A 488 -32.77 16.03 -5.54
CA TYR A 488 -33.43 16.04 -6.84
C TYR A 488 -34.44 14.89 -6.97
N ASN A 489 -35.60 15.18 -7.57
CA ASN A 489 -36.68 14.22 -7.81
C ASN A 489 -37.16 13.55 -6.52
N MET A 490 -37.82 14.34 -5.66
CA MET A 490 -38.28 13.89 -4.35
C MET A 490 -39.78 14.12 -4.17
N SER A 491 -40.47 13.18 -3.53
CA SER A 491 -41.92 13.32 -3.25
C SER A 491 -42.35 12.74 -1.90
N HIS A 492 -43.64 12.77 -1.61
CA HIS A 492 -44.24 12.41 -0.31
C HIS A 492 -43.66 13.22 0.85
N ASN A 493 -43.14 12.59 1.91
CA ASN A 493 -42.56 13.25 3.09
C ASN A 493 -41.02 13.14 3.09
N SER A 494 -40.41 12.87 1.95
CA SER A 494 -38.96 12.68 1.86
C SER A 494 -38.19 13.96 2.19
N SER A 495 -36.97 13.83 2.71
CA SER A 495 -36.18 15.01 3.13
C SER A 495 -34.67 14.86 2.90
N CYS A 496 -34.04 15.94 2.43
CA CYS A 496 -32.59 16.04 2.26
C CYS A 496 -32.06 17.22 3.06
N ASN A 497 -31.14 16.99 4.01
CA ASN A 497 -30.52 18.03 4.83
C ASN A 497 -29.01 18.02 4.60
N ILE A 498 -28.49 19.06 3.94
CA ILE A 498 -27.08 19.24 3.66
C ILE A 498 -26.52 20.29 4.62
N GLY A 499 -25.49 19.91 5.35
CA GLY A 499 -24.84 20.78 6.33
C GLY A 499 -24.14 21.98 5.69
N ASN A 500 -23.50 22.78 6.55
CA ASN A 500 -22.81 23.99 6.11
C ASN A 500 -21.65 23.66 5.16
N PHE A 501 -21.51 24.45 4.10
CA PHE A 501 -20.38 24.44 3.19
C PHE A 501 -19.41 25.58 3.52
N LYS A 502 -18.20 25.29 3.97
CA LYS A 502 -17.26 26.28 4.49
C LYS A 502 -15.86 26.14 3.90
N ILE A 503 -15.43 27.11 3.09
CA ILE A 503 -14.05 27.29 2.63
C ILE A 503 -13.45 28.47 3.38
N THR A 504 -12.58 28.21 4.36
CA THR A 504 -12.11 29.29 5.23
C THR A 504 -10.61 29.27 5.53
N LYS A 505 -10.00 30.46 5.58
CA LYS A 505 -8.59 30.65 5.97
C LYS A 505 -7.58 29.88 5.11
N ASN A 506 -7.93 29.52 3.88
CA ASN A 506 -6.99 28.86 2.97
C ASN A 506 -6.08 29.89 2.31
N ASN A 507 -4.83 29.51 2.07
CA ASN A 507 -3.87 30.26 1.28
C ASN A 507 -3.67 29.53 -0.05
N VAL A 508 -4.09 30.15 -1.17
CA VAL A 508 -4.25 29.49 -2.46
C VAL A 508 -3.48 30.25 -3.55
N ASN A 509 -2.64 29.54 -4.30
CA ASN A 509 -1.89 30.06 -5.45
C ASN A 509 -2.03 29.13 -6.67
N CYS A 510 -2.64 29.61 -7.76
CA CYS A 510 -3.13 28.75 -8.86
C CYS A 510 -3.69 29.56 -10.05
N LYS A 511 -4.36 28.87 -10.99
CA LYS A 511 -5.16 29.51 -12.05
C LYS A 511 -6.40 30.21 -11.51
N ASN A 512 -7.37 29.43 -10.99
CA ASN A 512 -8.56 29.91 -10.31
C ASN A 512 -8.52 29.52 -8.83
N GLY A 513 -8.79 30.46 -7.92
CA GLY A 513 -8.68 30.22 -6.48
C GLY A 513 -9.65 29.14 -6.00
N THR A 514 -10.94 29.44 -6.08
CA THR A 514 -12.03 28.51 -5.86
C THR A 514 -12.95 28.51 -7.07
N TYR A 515 -13.20 27.34 -7.63
CA TYR A 515 -14.01 27.17 -8.82
C TYR A 515 -15.08 26.12 -8.57
N PHE A 516 -16.33 26.47 -8.84
CA PHE A 516 -17.44 25.54 -8.82
C PHE A 516 -17.87 25.22 -10.25
N GLU A 517 -17.96 23.93 -10.53
CA GLU A 517 -18.35 23.37 -11.82
C GLU A 517 -19.70 22.66 -11.68
N TYR A 518 -20.61 22.94 -12.61
CA TYR A 518 -21.94 22.31 -12.66
C TYR A 518 -22.68 22.36 -11.32
N PHE A 519 -22.70 23.50 -10.65
CA PHE A 519 -23.47 23.62 -9.41
C PHE A 519 -24.98 23.74 -9.70
N HIS A 520 -25.55 22.66 -10.22
CA HIS A 520 -26.88 22.65 -10.83
C HIS A 520 -27.85 21.63 -10.20
N TYR A 521 -29.15 21.89 -10.42
CA TYR A 521 -30.25 21.02 -9.99
C TYR A 521 -30.30 20.78 -8.48
N VAL A 522 -30.44 21.86 -7.74
CA VAL A 522 -30.52 21.84 -6.27
C VAL A 522 -31.98 22.00 -5.84
N GLY A 523 -32.56 20.98 -5.21
CA GLY A 523 -33.95 20.97 -4.79
C GLY A 523 -34.94 21.05 -5.94
N CYS A 524 -34.69 20.31 -7.02
CA CYS A 524 -35.56 20.32 -8.20
C CYS A 524 -36.46 19.09 -8.28
N ASN A 525 -37.59 19.22 -8.98
CA ASN A 525 -38.61 18.18 -9.13
C ASN A 525 -39.12 17.70 -7.75
N LEU A 526 -39.63 18.64 -6.96
CA LEU A 526 -40.15 18.37 -5.62
C LEU A 526 -41.70 18.39 -5.62
N SER A 527 -42.32 17.41 -4.96
CA SER A 527 -43.79 17.36 -4.80
C SER A 527 -44.22 16.90 -3.40
N ASP A 528 -45.53 16.95 -3.15
CA ASP A 528 -46.15 16.65 -1.84
C ASP A 528 -45.54 17.48 -0.70
N ASN A 529 -44.96 16.87 0.33
CA ASN A 529 -44.29 17.51 1.46
C ASN A 529 -42.75 17.38 1.40
N ALA A 530 -42.18 17.06 0.23
CA ALA A 530 -40.75 16.86 0.09
C ALA A 530 -39.97 18.13 0.47
N SER A 531 -38.85 17.97 1.19
CA SER A 531 -38.09 19.11 1.71
C SER A 531 -36.59 19.00 1.53
N VAL A 532 -35.96 20.13 1.18
CA VAL A 532 -34.51 20.27 1.09
C VAL A 532 -34.04 21.39 2.00
N ILE A 533 -33.08 21.10 2.87
CA ILE A 533 -32.44 22.09 3.73
C ILE A 533 -30.96 22.11 3.41
N ILE A 534 -30.42 23.30 3.14
CA ILE A 534 -29.00 23.51 2.94
C ILE A 534 -28.52 24.49 4.01
N GLY A 535 -27.42 24.15 4.68
CA GLY A 535 -26.80 24.99 5.70
C GLY A 535 -26.18 26.26 5.12
N ASP A 536 -25.37 26.91 5.94
CA ASP A 536 -24.66 28.13 5.52
C ASP A 536 -23.61 27.82 4.45
N PHE A 537 -23.54 28.67 3.44
CA PHE A 537 -22.49 28.67 2.41
C PHE A 537 -21.50 29.81 2.68
N ALA A 538 -20.25 29.47 2.95
CA ALA A 538 -19.26 30.45 3.41
C ALA A 538 -17.89 30.25 2.75
N ILE A 539 -17.46 31.23 1.97
CA ILE A 539 -16.09 31.34 1.45
C ILE A 539 -15.46 32.55 2.14
N ASN A 540 -14.85 32.37 3.31
CA ASN A 540 -14.44 33.48 4.16
C ASN A 540 -12.96 33.44 4.55
N ASP A 541 -12.36 34.62 4.73
CA ASP A 541 -11.00 34.81 5.26
C ASP A 541 -9.89 34.10 4.46
N ASN A 542 -10.12 33.80 3.18
CA ASN A 542 -9.11 33.16 2.33
C ASN A 542 -8.12 34.18 1.75
N ILE A 543 -6.89 33.75 1.51
CA ILE A 543 -5.88 34.50 0.76
C ILE A 543 -5.73 33.80 -0.59
N ILE A 544 -6.14 34.46 -1.67
CA ILE A 544 -6.17 33.89 -3.01
C ILE A 544 -5.28 34.73 -3.93
N ASN A 545 -4.30 34.09 -4.56
CA ASN A 545 -3.51 34.63 -5.65
C ASN A 545 -3.76 33.78 -6.91
N ALA A 546 -4.69 34.23 -7.74
CA ALA A 546 -5.14 33.56 -8.94
C ALA A 546 -4.64 34.30 -10.20
N SER A 547 -4.28 33.54 -11.25
CA SER A 547 -3.94 34.13 -12.54
C SER A 547 -5.17 34.51 -13.38
N GLU A 548 -6.34 33.89 -13.10
CA GLU A 548 -7.62 34.17 -13.75
C GLU A 548 -8.67 34.58 -12.70
N TYR A 549 -9.56 33.69 -12.25
CA TYR A 549 -10.64 34.02 -11.30
C TYR A 549 -10.25 33.79 -9.83
N GLY A 550 -10.63 34.69 -8.94
CA GLY A 550 -10.45 34.46 -7.50
C GLY A 550 -11.42 33.41 -6.96
N VAL A 551 -12.72 33.71 -7.01
CA VAL A 551 -13.83 32.79 -6.76
C VAL A 551 -14.75 32.83 -7.97
N HIS A 552 -15.06 31.69 -8.57
CA HIS A 552 -15.94 31.59 -9.73
C HIS A 552 -17.03 30.54 -9.50
N GLU A 553 -18.26 30.90 -9.81
CA GLU A 553 -19.46 30.10 -9.56
C GLU A 553 -20.56 30.38 -10.59
N ALA A 554 -21.19 29.32 -11.07
CA ALA A 554 -22.45 29.36 -11.82
C ALA A 554 -23.47 28.44 -11.12
N PHE A 555 -24.50 29.05 -10.52
CA PHE A 555 -25.54 28.34 -9.78
C PHE A 555 -26.81 28.22 -10.64
N ASP A 556 -27.07 27.05 -11.19
CA ASP A 556 -28.14 26.88 -12.18
C ASP A 556 -29.26 25.96 -11.64
N TYR A 557 -30.52 26.30 -11.88
CA TYR A 557 -31.67 25.46 -11.49
C TYR A 557 -31.70 25.12 -10.00
N TRP A 558 -31.97 26.11 -9.16
CA TRP A 558 -32.19 25.90 -7.73
C TRP A 558 -33.67 26.08 -7.43
N GLY A 559 -34.34 25.04 -6.93
CA GLY A 559 -35.79 25.07 -6.70
C GLY A 559 -36.62 25.12 -7.98
N HIS A 560 -36.21 24.38 -9.00
CA HIS A 560 -36.93 24.27 -10.27
C HIS A 560 -37.99 23.15 -10.22
N GLU A 561 -39.17 23.38 -10.80
CA GLU A 561 -40.28 22.40 -10.85
C GLU A 561 -40.71 21.91 -9.45
N MET A 562 -41.26 22.81 -8.64
CA MET A 562 -41.75 22.50 -7.29
C MET A 562 -43.29 22.56 -7.23
N ARG A 563 -43.93 21.61 -6.52
CA ARG A 563 -45.40 21.50 -6.41
C ARG A 563 -45.85 21.23 -4.98
N ASP A 564 -47.17 21.32 -4.75
CA ASP A 564 -47.82 21.01 -3.47
C ASP A 564 -47.25 21.81 -2.28
N ASP A 565 -46.91 21.17 -1.17
CA ASP A 565 -46.34 21.76 0.05
C ASP A 565 -44.81 21.58 0.13
N SER A 566 -44.15 21.31 -1.00
CA SER A 566 -42.70 21.06 -1.06
C SER A 566 -41.88 22.31 -0.74
N SER A 567 -40.66 22.13 -0.20
CA SER A 567 -39.85 23.26 0.25
C SER A 567 -38.35 23.10 0.07
N ILE A 568 -37.69 24.22 -0.19
CA ILE A 568 -36.24 24.38 -0.07
C ILE A 568 -35.91 25.57 0.82
N ILE A 569 -35.06 25.33 1.82
CA ILE A 569 -34.58 26.35 2.76
C ILE A 569 -33.06 26.35 2.73
N ILE A 570 -32.48 27.50 2.43
CA ILE A 570 -31.04 27.67 2.31
C ILE A 570 -30.56 28.64 3.39
N GLY A 571 -29.44 28.29 4.01
CA GLY A 571 -28.73 29.11 4.99
C GLY A 571 -28.10 30.37 4.39
N ASN A 572 -27.22 30.98 5.17
CA ASN A 572 -26.64 32.27 4.79
C ASN A 572 -25.51 32.11 3.76
N PHE A 573 -25.41 33.05 2.82
CA PHE A 573 -24.27 33.15 1.90
C PHE A 573 -23.27 34.18 2.42
N SER A 574 -21.99 33.83 2.46
CA SER A 574 -20.95 34.78 2.89
C SER A 574 -19.66 34.63 2.11
N PHE A 575 -19.12 35.78 1.68
CA PHE A 575 -17.85 35.90 0.96
C PHE A 575 -16.95 36.95 1.63
N ASN A 576 -16.86 36.90 2.95
CA ASN A 576 -16.30 37.93 3.83
C ASN A 576 -14.80 37.75 4.09
N GLY A 577 -14.05 38.84 4.23
CA GLY A 577 -12.66 38.82 4.71
C GLY A 577 -11.63 38.23 3.75
N ASN A 578 -12.02 37.87 2.52
CA ASN A 578 -11.10 37.32 1.53
C ASN A 578 -10.15 38.40 1.00
N LYS A 579 -8.87 38.03 0.84
CA LYS A 579 -7.83 38.84 0.19
C LYS A 579 -7.52 38.22 -1.15
N ILE A 580 -8.11 38.79 -2.20
CA ILE A 580 -8.05 38.22 -3.55
C ILE A 580 -7.20 39.12 -4.45
N LYS A 581 -6.19 38.50 -5.08
CA LYS A 581 -5.50 39.04 -6.24
C LYS A 581 -5.80 38.09 -7.40
N ALA A 582 -6.53 38.58 -8.39
CA ALA A 582 -6.97 37.84 -9.56
C ALA A 582 -6.54 38.56 -10.84
N GLY A 583 -6.32 37.83 -11.94
CA GLY A 583 -6.05 38.42 -13.25
C GLY A 583 -7.32 38.84 -13.99
N SER A 584 -8.46 38.22 -13.65
CA SER A 584 -9.81 38.54 -14.10
C SER A 584 -10.66 38.98 -12.89
N ASP A 585 -11.91 38.51 -12.78
CA ASP A 585 -12.79 38.83 -11.66
C ASP A 585 -12.26 38.25 -10.34
N GLY A 586 -12.31 39.09 -9.30
CA GLY A 586 -12.00 38.65 -7.93
C GLY A 586 -13.03 37.65 -7.41
N ILE A 587 -14.31 37.97 -7.60
CA ILE A 587 -15.44 37.09 -7.28
C ILE A 587 -16.45 37.24 -8.42
N TYR A 588 -16.77 36.15 -9.10
CA TYR A 588 -17.79 36.05 -10.14
C TYR A 588 -18.85 35.04 -9.69
N LEU A 589 -20.08 35.52 -9.47
CA LEU A 589 -21.23 34.70 -9.09
C LEU A 589 -22.34 34.95 -10.12
N TYR A 590 -22.85 33.88 -10.71
CA TYR A 590 -23.90 33.95 -11.72
C TYR A 590 -25.01 32.93 -11.41
N PRO A 591 -26.10 33.34 -10.74
CA PRO A 591 -27.26 32.49 -10.52
C PRO A 591 -28.25 32.57 -11.71
N GLU A 592 -28.69 31.41 -12.22
CA GLU A 592 -29.69 31.28 -13.29
C GLU A 592 -30.82 30.30 -12.90
N ASP A 593 -32.05 30.61 -13.31
CA ASP A 593 -33.24 29.75 -13.14
C ASP A 593 -33.58 29.33 -11.69
N TRP A 594 -33.33 30.21 -10.73
CA TRP A 594 -33.74 30.00 -9.33
C TRP A 594 -35.24 30.21 -9.11
N ALA A 595 -35.86 29.33 -8.32
CA ALA A 595 -37.28 29.39 -7.95
C ALA A 595 -38.22 29.49 -9.16
N THR A 596 -37.97 28.65 -10.17
CA THR A 596 -38.73 28.61 -11.43
C THR A 596 -39.71 27.45 -11.45
N ASP A 597 -40.84 27.60 -12.15
CA ASP A 597 -41.89 26.57 -12.25
C ASP A 597 -42.38 26.05 -10.89
N MET A 598 -42.68 26.98 -9.98
CA MET A 598 -43.25 26.72 -8.66
C MET A 598 -44.78 26.82 -8.68
N TYR A 599 -45.45 25.82 -8.11
CA TYR A 599 -46.91 25.69 -8.06
C TYR A 599 -47.41 25.49 -6.62
N ASP A 600 -48.71 25.69 -6.41
CA ASP A 600 -49.43 25.46 -5.14
C ASP A 600 -48.84 26.23 -3.94
N ASN A 601 -48.46 25.54 -2.86
CA ASN A 601 -47.91 26.13 -1.64
C ASN A 601 -46.38 25.97 -1.56
N SER A 602 -45.71 25.59 -2.66
CA SER A 602 -44.28 25.30 -2.66
C SER A 602 -43.44 26.53 -2.24
N VAL A 603 -42.35 26.28 -1.51
CA VAL A 603 -41.55 27.34 -0.87
C VAL A 603 -40.08 27.27 -1.27
N PHE A 604 -39.53 28.41 -1.68
CA PHE A 604 -38.10 28.62 -1.87
C PHE A 604 -37.65 29.79 -0.98
N CYS A 605 -36.75 29.54 -0.02
CA CYS A 605 -36.39 30.53 0.99
C CYS A 605 -34.88 30.59 1.29
N PHE A 606 -34.33 31.80 1.34
CA PHE A 606 -33.07 32.12 2.01
C PHE A 606 -33.32 32.64 3.41
N ARG A 607 -32.57 32.15 4.41
CA ARG A 607 -32.74 32.62 5.79
C ARG A 607 -32.33 34.08 5.97
N GLU A 608 -31.14 34.52 5.51
CA GLU A 608 -30.72 35.93 5.40
C GLU A 608 -29.63 36.06 4.30
N LEU A 609 -29.64 37.15 3.51
CA LEU A 609 -28.59 37.51 2.54
C LEU A 609 -27.57 38.49 3.14
#